data_AF-A0A1T4Y9K0-F1
#
_entry.id   AF-A0A1T4Y9K0-F1
#
_cell.length_a   1.000
_cell.length_b   1.000
_cell.length_c   1.000
_cell.angle_alpha   90.00
_cell.angle_beta   90.00
_cell.angle_gamma   90.00
#
_symmetry.space_group_name_H-M   'P 1'
#
loop_
_entity.id
_entity.type
_entity.pdbx_description
1 polymer ?
#
loop_
_entity_poly.entity_id
_entity_poly.type
_entity_poly.pdbx_seq_one_letter_code
_entity_poly.pdbx_strand_id
1 'polypeptide(L)'
;KDTVKQSTYASYRSYLNKHFCVLGKILLKKLEPHTLQEFYNYKFREEGLSPKTLRNYHMALHKCLQQAVKERLLVYNPCDAVTLPSGEKPEIVVFTNDQQRALVQASYRHRYGVFIRLDLCTGLRMGELLALKWEDIDFSTAQLHVRRTINRLAKYEAHDGENKTEIVFGTPKTKNSRRTIPLTRTMADELTRSKQQQAQDKIRAGDKYTNDGFIVTNEFGHYFEQKTFKDYYDRLLKDADIGHFTFHALRHTFATRALERGMDYKTLSAILGHYSVAFTMDTYVHSMDEHKRREMDKMDDMFGMQYSIFVENQPYPVLCTLSTDGCTAHVPDFPKIVITTSTLDAALLEVKQQIQKVLRQYKNPPIPTKQEQIVVPNNSVLVLVKAS
;
A
#
# COMPACT_ATOMS: atom_id res chain seq x y z
N LYS A 1 8.86 17.61 31.47
CA LYS A 1 7.90 16.55 31.06
C LYS A 1 6.93 17.09 30.00
N ASP A 2 6.71 18.41 30.00
CA ASP A 2 5.55 19.08 29.41
C ASP A 2 5.67 19.37 27.90
N THR A 3 6.87 19.19 27.33
CA THR A 3 7.16 19.48 25.91
C THR A 3 7.41 18.23 25.06
N VAL A 4 7.39 17.03 25.66
CA VAL A 4 7.66 15.76 24.97
C VAL A 4 6.51 14.78 25.16
N LYS A 5 6.22 13.98 24.13
CA LYS A 5 5.22 12.91 24.25
C LYS A 5 5.66 11.90 25.31
N GLN A 6 4.68 11.33 26.01
CA GLN A 6 4.92 10.36 27.07
C GLN A 6 5.76 9.16 26.61
N SER A 7 5.58 8.68 25.37
CA SER A 7 6.40 7.62 24.79
C SER A 7 7.87 8.01 24.62
N THR A 8 8.15 9.23 24.19
CA THR A 8 9.52 9.77 24.10
C THR A 8 10.13 9.91 25.49
N TYR A 9 9.37 10.41 26.46
CA TYR A 9 9.81 10.48 27.85
C TYR A 9 10.17 9.10 28.42
N ALA A 10 9.30 8.11 28.21
CA ALA A 10 9.52 6.73 28.63
C ALA A 10 10.80 6.14 27.99
N SER A 11 11.02 6.35 26.70
CA SER A 11 12.26 5.92 26.03
C SER A 11 13.49 6.59 26.63
N TYR A 12 13.49 7.91 26.80
CA TYR A 12 14.63 8.63 27.39
C TYR A 12 14.91 8.18 28.82
N ARG A 13 13.87 7.96 29.64
CA ARG A 13 14.03 7.44 31.00
C ARG A 13 14.61 6.03 31.00
N SER A 14 14.18 5.18 30.06
CA SER A 14 14.80 3.87 29.87
C SER A 14 16.28 3.97 29.50
N TYR A 15 16.66 4.89 28.60
CA TYR A 15 18.06 5.07 28.19
C TYR A 15 18.91 5.53 29.38
N LEU A 16 18.40 6.50 30.15
CA LEU A 16 19.06 6.99 31.36
C LEU A 16 19.29 5.89 32.39
N ASN A 17 18.24 5.15 32.75
CA ASN A 17 18.31 4.15 33.82
C ASN A 17 19.15 2.92 33.43
N LYS A 18 19.07 2.49 32.16
CA LYS A 18 19.73 1.24 31.72
C LYS A 18 21.13 1.47 31.13
N HIS A 19 21.32 2.56 30.39
CA HIS A 19 22.53 2.72 29.57
C HIS A 19 23.38 3.91 30.02
N PHE A 20 22.80 5.06 30.34
CA PHE A 20 23.59 6.25 30.72
C PHE A 20 23.95 6.30 32.21
N CYS A 21 23.45 5.37 33.03
CA CYS A 21 23.77 5.29 34.45
C CYS A 21 25.27 5.20 34.73
N VAL A 22 26.04 4.55 33.85
CA VAL A 22 27.51 4.48 33.95
C VAL A 22 28.19 5.83 33.76
N LEU A 23 27.60 6.73 32.96
CA LEU A 23 28.09 8.09 32.74
C LEU A 23 27.74 9.02 33.90
N GLY A 24 26.71 8.67 34.69
CA GLY A 24 26.23 9.49 35.81
C GLY A 24 27.24 9.68 36.95
N LYS A 25 28.30 8.86 37.00
CA LYS A 25 29.39 9.01 37.98
C LYS A 25 30.43 10.06 37.58
N ILE A 26 30.39 10.54 36.34
CA ILE A 26 31.36 11.49 35.81
C ILE A 26 30.80 12.91 36.01
N LEU A 27 31.62 13.79 36.60
CA LEU A 27 31.25 15.20 36.71
C LEU A 27 31.04 15.78 35.32
N LEU A 28 29.97 16.55 35.14
CA LEU A 28 29.59 17.10 33.84
C LEU A 28 30.75 17.84 33.13
N LYS A 29 31.54 18.62 33.87
CA LYS A 29 32.72 19.35 33.36
C LYS A 29 33.88 18.45 32.92
N LYS A 30 33.92 17.20 33.37
CA LYS A 30 34.93 16.19 33.02
C LYS A 30 34.43 15.21 31.95
N LEU A 31 33.21 15.39 31.43
CA LEU A 31 32.69 14.53 30.39
C LEU A 31 33.29 14.92 29.05
N GLU A 32 34.30 14.16 28.62
CA GLU A 32 35.05 14.42 27.41
C GLU A 32 34.58 13.57 26.21
N PRO A 33 34.82 14.01 24.97
CA PRO A 33 34.47 13.24 23.78
C PRO A 33 35.04 11.83 23.75
N HIS A 34 36.27 11.62 24.22
CA HIS A 34 36.91 10.30 24.23
C HIS A 34 36.12 9.30 25.07
N THR A 35 35.62 9.72 26.24
CA THR A 35 34.80 8.88 27.13
C THR A 35 33.49 8.48 26.46
N LEU A 36 32.86 9.40 25.73
CA LEU A 36 31.65 9.11 24.97
C LEU A 36 31.93 8.17 23.80
N GLN A 37 33.05 8.35 23.09
CA GLN A 37 33.46 7.46 22.01
C GLN A 37 33.67 6.03 22.51
N GLU A 38 34.36 5.86 23.64
CA GLU A 38 34.53 4.56 24.30
C GLU A 38 33.20 3.94 24.71
N PHE A 39 32.28 4.74 25.27
CA PHE A 39 30.93 4.29 25.60
C PHE A 39 30.21 3.74 24.37
N TYR A 40 30.17 4.46 23.24
CA TYR A 40 29.51 3.96 22.03
C TYR A 40 30.22 2.74 21.44
N ASN A 41 31.56 2.72 21.46
CA ASN A 41 32.34 1.58 20.98
C ASN A 41 32.04 0.32 21.80
N TYR A 42 31.98 0.43 23.13
CA TYR A 42 31.60 -0.66 24.03
C TYR A 42 30.18 -1.14 23.74
N LYS A 43 29.20 -0.22 23.66
CA LYS A 43 27.80 -0.56 23.37
C LYS A 43 27.62 -1.22 22.01
N PHE A 44 28.47 -0.90 21.04
CA PHE A 44 28.46 -1.52 19.72
C PHE A 44 29.10 -2.91 19.74
N ARG A 45 30.34 -3.02 20.24
CA ARG A 45 31.17 -4.23 20.14
C ARG A 45 30.79 -5.30 21.15
N GLU A 46 30.56 -4.90 22.41
CA GLU A 46 30.34 -5.84 23.51
C GLU A 46 28.84 -6.13 23.72
N GLU A 47 27.97 -5.12 23.59
CA GLU A 47 26.52 -5.29 23.74
C GLU A 47 25.78 -5.55 22.42
N GLY A 48 26.49 -5.51 21.28
CA GLY A 48 25.92 -5.80 19.96
C GLY A 48 24.77 -4.88 19.54
N LEU A 49 24.69 -3.65 20.07
CA LEU A 49 23.58 -2.75 19.77
C LEU A 49 23.64 -2.25 18.33
N SER A 50 22.49 -2.26 17.64
CA SER A 50 22.42 -1.76 16.27
C SER A 50 22.84 -0.29 16.14
N PRO A 51 23.44 0.12 15.01
CA PRO A 51 23.77 1.52 14.73
C PRO A 51 22.59 2.49 14.92
N LYS A 52 21.37 2.05 14.59
CA LYS A 52 20.14 2.82 14.80
C LYS A 52 19.86 3.06 16.28
N THR A 53 20.06 2.05 17.12
CA THR A 53 19.92 2.18 18.58
C THR A 53 20.93 3.17 19.14
N LEU A 54 22.20 3.06 18.73
CA LEU A 54 23.26 3.98 19.17
C LEU A 54 23.00 5.42 18.72
N ARG A 55 22.49 5.61 17.50
CA ARG A 55 22.05 6.93 17.02
C ARG A 55 20.92 7.50 17.85
N ASN A 56 19.94 6.70 18.27
CA ASN A 56 18.88 7.15 19.17
C ASN A 56 19.45 7.57 20.54
N TYR A 57 20.41 6.82 21.06
CA TYR A 57 21.08 7.14 22.33
C TYR A 57 21.85 8.44 22.20
N HIS A 58 22.60 8.60 21.12
CA HIS A 58 23.31 9.83 20.79
C HIS A 58 22.39 11.02 20.68
N MET A 59 21.27 10.92 19.96
CA MET A 59 20.30 12.01 19.88
C MET A 59 19.73 12.40 21.26
N ALA A 60 19.47 11.43 22.13
CA ALA A 60 18.98 11.69 23.48
C ALA A 60 20.04 12.39 24.34
N LEU A 61 21.27 11.87 24.34
CA LEU A 61 22.38 12.42 25.11
C LEU A 61 22.80 13.79 24.61
N HIS A 62 22.93 13.95 23.29
CA HIS A 62 23.23 15.23 22.64
C HIS A 62 22.23 16.29 23.06
N LYS A 63 20.92 15.99 23.04
CA LYS A 63 19.88 16.93 23.48
C LYS A 63 20.04 17.35 24.95
N CYS A 64 20.40 16.42 25.84
CA CYS A 64 20.65 16.72 27.24
C CYS A 64 21.88 17.64 27.43
N LEU A 65 22.99 17.32 26.76
CA LEU A 65 24.23 18.11 26.87
C LEU A 65 24.12 19.47 26.16
N GLN A 66 23.34 19.54 25.08
CA GLN A 66 23.04 20.80 24.41
C GLN A 66 22.27 21.75 25.32
N GLN A 67 21.38 21.21 26.17
CA GLN A 67 20.71 22.01 27.19
C GLN A 67 21.69 22.56 28.22
N ALA A 68 22.66 21.75 28.67
CA ALA A 68 23.73 22.20 29.56
C ALA A 68 24.61 23.31 28.94
N VAL A 69 24.87 23.25 27.63
CA VAL A 69 25.56 24.33 26.90
C VAL A 69 24.72 25.61 26.89
N LYS A 70 23.41 25.52 26.62
CA LYS A 70 22.49 26.67 26.66
C LYS A 70 22.44 27.33 28.05
N GLU A 71 22.51 26.51 29.09
CA GLU A 71 22.56 26.95 30.49
C GLU A 71 23.98 27.37 30.93
N ARG A 72 24.96 27.37 30.02
CA ARG A 72 26.36 27.74 30.26
C ARG A 72 27.07 26.87 31.31
N LEU A 73 26.56 25.66 31.56
CA LEU A 73 27.22 24.65 32.39
C LEU A 73 28.39 23.98 31.65
N LEU A 74 28.30 23.94 30.32
CA LEU A 74 29.32 23.49 29.39
C LEU A 74 29.62 24.58 28.36
N VAL A 75 30.87 24.62 27.88
CA VAL A 75 31.29 25.54 26.82
C VAL A 75 30.90 25.01 25.44
N TYR A 76 30.96 23.69 25.26
CA TYR A 76 30.60 23.00 24.02
C TYR A 76 29.98 21.63 24.36
N ASN A 77 29.32 21.02 23.38
CA ASN A 77 28.70 19.71 23.55
C ASN A 77 29.69 18.60 23.15
N PRO A 78 30.14 17.74 24.08
CA PRO A 78 31.14 16.71 23.77
C PRO A 78 30.61 15.63 22.81
N CYS A 79 29.28 15.52 22.62
CA CYS A 79 28.72 14.63 21.61
C CYS A 79 29.09 15.06 20.18
N ASP A 80 29.36 16.34 19.91
CA ASP A 80 29.61 16.84 18.55
C ASP A 80 30.89 16.25 17.93
N ALA A 81 31.85 15.81 18.76
CA ALA A 81 33.11 15.21 18.32
C ALA A 81 33.08 13.67 18.27
N VAL A 82 31.93 13.05 18.55
CA VAL A 82 31.79 11.59 18.57
C VAL A 82 31.42 11.06 17.18
N THR A 83 32.13 10.02 16.74
CA THR A 83 31.80 9.30 15.51
C THR A 83 31.02 8.03 15.84
N LEU A 84 29.82 7.90 15.28
CA LEU A 84 28.98 6.72 15.46
C LEU A 84 29.28 5.65 14.40
N PRO A 85 29.14 4.36 14.73
CA PRO A 85 29.22 3.31 13.73
C PRO A 85 28.11 3.48 12.69
N SER A 86 28.46 3.28 11.43
CA SER A 86 27.49 3.17 10.34
C SER A 86 27.01 1.72 10.23
N GLY A 87 25.82 1.53 9.68
CA GLY A 87 25.31 0.21 9.33
C GLY A 87 24.37 0.28 8.16
N GLU A 88 24.23 -0.85 7.48
CA GLU A 88 23.27 -0.99 6.40
C GLU A 88 21.84 -0.85 6.93
N LYS A 89 20.98 -0.25 6.11
CA LYS A 89 19.56 -0.21 6.41
C LYS A 89 19.02 -1.62 6.19
N PRO A 90 18.33 -2.22 7.18
CA PRO A 90 17.71 -3.52 6.97
C PRO A 90 16.70 -3.43 5.83
N GLU A 91 16.69 -4.46 4.99
CA GLU A 91 15.75 -4.56 3.88
C GLU A 91 14.32 -4.69 4.41
N ILE A 92 13.38 -4.10 3.68
CA ILE A 92 11.98 -4.14 4.05
C ILE A 92 11.38 -5.46 3.62
N VAL A 93 10.97 -6.23 4.61
CA VAL A 93 10.32 -7.52 4.37
C VAL A 93 8.84 -7.29 4.02
N VAL A 94 8.45 -7.80 2.84
CA VAL A 94 7.08 -7.81 2.33
C VAL A 94 6.64 -9.23 1.97
N PHE A 95 5.34 -9.50 2.01
CA PHE A 95 4.82 -10.78 1.56
C PHE A 95 4.96 -10.91 0.05
N THR A 96 5.32 -12.09 -0.45
CA THR A 96 5.12 -12.41 -1.87
C THR A 96 3.63 -12.45 -2.21
N ASN A 97 3.28 -12.44 -3.50
CA ASN A 97 1.87 -12.52 -3.92
C ASN A 97 1.20 -13.82 -3.41
N ASP A 98 1.92 -14.94 -3.42
CA ASP A 98 1.39 -16.22 -2.94
C ASP A 98 1.24 -16.25 -1.43
N GLN A 99 2.22 -15.73 -0.68
CA GLN A 99 2.13 -15.60 0.77
C GLN A 99 0.98 -14.68 1.20
N GLN A 100 0.80 -13.55 0.50
CA GLN A 100 -0.33 -12.65 0.73
C GLN A 100 -1.66 -13.36 0.45
N ARG A 101 -1.75 -14.14 -0.63
CA ARG A 101 -2.95 -14.92 -0.95
C ARG A 101 -3.25 -15.96 0.13
N ALA A 102 -2.25 -16.71 0.57
CA ALA A 102 -2.37 -17.69 1.65
C ALA A 102 -2.85 -17.03 2.96
N LEU A 103 -2.25 -15.90 3.34
CA LEU A 103 -2.65 -15.13 4.52
C LEU A 103 -4.10 -14.66 4.45
N VAL A 104 -4.53 -14.13 3.30
CA VAL A 104 -5.91 -13.68 3.10
C VAL A 104 -6.87 -14.87 3.20
N GLN A 105 -6.55 -16.01 2.58
CA GLN A 105 -7.38 -17.22 2.67
C GLN A 105 -7.50 -17.75 4.11
N ALA A 106 -6.38 -17.85 4.83
CA ALA A 106 -6.38 -18.22 6.23
C ALA A 106 -7.22 -17.25 7.06
N SER A 107 -7.11 -15.95 6.81
CA SER A 107 -7.82 -14.92 7.58
C SER A 107 -9.35 -15.04 7.53
N TYR A 108 -9.95 -15.66 6.51
CA TYR A 108 -11.41 -15.90 6.48
C TYR A 108 -11.88 -16.96 7.48
N ARG A 109 -10.98 -17.85 7.92
CA ARG A 109 -11.27 -18.90 8.91
C ARG A 109 -11.15 -18.40 10.34
N HIS A 110 -10.61 -17.19 10.53
CA HIS A 110 -10.40 -16.63 11.85
C HIS A 110 -11.33 -15.46 12.14
N ARG A 111 -11.85 -15.43 13.36
CA ARG A 111 -12.76 -14.40 13.87
C ARG A 111 -12.25 -12.97 13.65
N TYR A 112 -10.97 -12.71 13.90
CA TYR A 112 -10.39 -11.36 13.80
C TYR A 112 -9.64 -11.14 12.47
N GLY A 113 -9.76 -12.04 11.51
CA GLY A 113 -8.99 -11.98 10.27
C GLY A 113 -9.39 -10.83 9.36
N VAL A 114 -10.61 -10.30 9.50
CA VAL A 114 -11.06 -9.07 8.82
C VAL A 114 -10.14 -7.88 9.11
N PHE A 115 -9.55 -7.81 10.30
CA PHE A 115 -8.64 -6.72 10.67
C PHE A 115 -7.27 -6.84 10.01
N ILE A 116 -6.84 -8.05 9.67
CA ILE A 116 -5.62 -8.30 8.88
C ILE A 116 -5.86 -7.88 7.44
N ARG A 117 -7.02 -8.22 6.87
CA ARG A 117 -7.42 -7.78 5.52
C ARG A 117 -7.58 -6.26 5.47
N LEU A 118 -8.15 -5.64 6.51
CA LEU A 118 -8.23 -4.19 6.62
C LEU A 118 -6.84 -3.55 6.56
N ASP A 119 -5.87 -4.07 7.32
CA ASP A 119 -4.49 -3.55 7.31
C ASP A 119 -3.83 -3.73 5.94
N LEU A 120 -4.02 -4.87 5.28
CA LEU A 120 -3.54 -5.13 3.91
C LEU A 120 -4.16 -4.21 2.85
N CYS A 121 -5.31 -3.60 3.12
CA CYS A 121 -5.99 -2.66 2.21
C CYS A 121 -5.78 -1.18 2.55
N THR A 122 -5.30 -0.86 3.76
CA THR A 122 -5.24 0.52 4.26
C THR A 122 -3.86 0.91 4.80
N GLY A 123 -3.00 -0.06 5.08
CA GLY A 123 -1.68 0.12 5.66
C GLY A 123 -1.71 0.82 7.01
N LEU A 124 -2.64 0.50 7.89
CA LEU A 124 -2.70 1.07 9.24
C LEU A 124 -1.45 0.69 10.05
N ARG A 125 -1.15 1.49 11.09
CA ARG A 125 -0.22 1.02 12.13
C ARG A 125 -1.02 0.20 13.13
N MET A 126 -0.41 -0.83 13.73
CA MET A 126 -1.09 -1.68 14.73
C MET A 126 -1.79 -0.86 15.83
N GLY A 127 -1.10 0.14 16.39
CA GLY A 127 -1.70 1.01 17.41
C GLY A 127 -2.85 1.88 16.88
N GLU A 128 -2.90 2.19 15.58
CA GLU A 128 -4.01 2.91 14.95
C GLU A 128 -5.20 1.95 14.74
N LEU A 129 -4.96 0.75 14.21
CA LEU A 129 -5.96 -0.30 14.01
C LEU A 129 -6.70 -0.65 15.31
N LEU A 130 -5.95 -0.94 16.37
CA LEU A 130 -6.53 -1.30 17.68
C LEU A 130 -7.29 -0.15 18.34
N ALA A 131 -7.00 1.09 17.94
CA ALA A 131 -7.67 2.27 18.47
C ALA A 131 -8.95 2.62 17.72
N LEU A 132 -9.25 2.00 16.56
CA LEU A 132 -10.41 2.37 15.76
C LEU A 132 -11.71 2.15 16.52
N LYS A 133 -12.63 3.12 16.37
CA LYS A 133 -14.01 3.04 16.84
C LYS A 133 -14.99 3.06 15.67
N TRP A 134 -16.20 2.54 15.87
CA TRP A 134 -17.23 2.55 14.81
C TRP A 134 -17.60 3.96 14.32
N GLU A 135 -17.48 4.97 15.17
CA GLU A 135 -17.65 6.39 14.80
C GLU A 135 -16.57 6.92 13.85
N ASP A 136 -15.46 6.20 13.69
CA ASP A 136 -14.38 6.55 12.78
C ASP A 136 -14.66 6.08 11.34
N ILE A 137 -15.73 5.30 11.13
CA ILE A 137 -16.09 4.78 9.81
C ILE A 137 -17.42 5.36 9.36
N ASP A 138 -17.35 6.12 8.28
CA ASP A 138 -18.54 6.53 7.54
C ASP A 138 -18.84 5.48 6.47
N PHE A 139 -19.86 4.65 6.72
CA PHE A 139 -20.29 3.61 5.79
C PHE A 139 -21.03 4.17 4.56
N SER A 140 -21.58 5.40 4.65
CA SER A 140 -22.29 6.02 3.52
C SER A 140 -21.32 6.49 2.44
N THR A 141 -20.18 7.03 2.86
CA THR A 141 -19.11 7.50 1.96
C THR A 141 -17.96 6.51 1.82
N ALA A 142 -18.02 5.37 2.52
CA ALA A 142 -16.95 4.38 2.63
C ALA A 142 -15.60 5.00 3.02
N GLN A 143 -15.59 5.81 4.08
CA GLN A 143 -14.39 6.49 4.57
C GLN A 143 -14.00 6.04 5.98
N LEU A 144 -12.71 5.79 6.19
CA LEU A 144 -12.13 5.50 7.49
C LEU A 144 -11.27 6.66 7.97
N HIS A 145 -11.54 7.16 9.17
CA HIS A 145 -10.83 8.28 9.77
C HIS A 145 -9.86 7.81 10.85
N VAL A 146 -8.55 7.95 10.62
CA VAL A 146 -7.54 7.62 11.62
C VAL A 146 -7.39 8.78 12.60
N ARG A 147 -7.96 8.65 13.81
CA ARG A 147 -8.01 9.74 14.80
C ARG A 147 -7.18 9.52 16.05
N ARG A 148 -6.86 8.26 16.36
CA ARG A 148 -6.32 7.84 17.66
C ARG A 148 -5.32 6.70 17.50
N THR A 149 -4.51 6.49 18.53
CA THR A 149 -3.59 5.35 18.65
C THR A 149 -3.56 4.84 20.08
N ILE A 150 -3.49 3.52 20.25
CA ILE A 150 -3.25 2.84 21.53
C ILE A 150 -1.80 2.41 21.60
N ASN A 151 -1.12 2.71 22.71
CA ASN A 151 0.22 2.19 23.02
C ASN A 151 0.31 1.75 24.48
N ARG A 152 1.10 0.72 24.78
CA ARG A 152 1.46 0.34 26.15
C ARG A 152 2.81 0.97 26.50
N LEU A 153 2.86 1.83 27.51
CA LEU A 153 4.06 2.57 27.93
C LEU A 153 4.44 2.19 29.37
N ALA A 154 5.72 2.26 29.70
CA ALA A 154 6.19 2.02 31.07
C ALA A 154 5.81 3.18 32.01
N LYS A 155 5.33 2.84 33.20
CA LYS A 155 5.11 3.77 34.32
C LYS A 155 6.39 3.84 35.15
N TYR A 156 7.03 5.01 35.17
CA TYR A 156 8.25 5.23 35.96
C TYR A 156 7.99 5.89 37.32
N GLU A 157 6.74 6.28 37.59
CA GLU A 157 6.27 6.82 38.88
C GLU A 157 5.42 5.78 39.66
N ALA A 158 5.38 4.52 39.18
CA ALA A 158 4.60 3.46 39.83
C ALA A 158 5.23 3.06 41.16
N HIS A 159 4.41 3.00 42.21
CA HIS A 159 4.79 2.54 43.54
C HIS A 159 4.81 1.00 43.63
N ASP A 160 5.42 0.46 44.69
CA ASP A 160 5.50 -0.99 44.89
C ASP A 160 4.09 -1.61 44.94
N GLY A 161 3.86 -2.63 44.10
CA GLY A 161 2.55 -3.27 43.92
C GLY A 161 1.73 -2.76 42.71
N GLU A 162 2.14 -1.68 42.04
CA GLU A 162 1.46 -1.20 40.84
C GLU A 162 1.96 -1.81 39.53
N ASN A 163 1.07 -1.85 38.52
CA ASN A 163 1.44 -2.25 37.18
C ASN A 163 2.50 -1.31 36.59
N LYS A 164 3.67 -1.86 36.25
CA LYS A 164 4.84 -1.13 35.69
C LYS A 164 4.61 -0.57 34.28
N THR A 165 3.44 -0.79 33.69
CA THR A 165 3.07 -0.28 32.37
C THR A 165 1.59 0.10 32.33
N GLU A 166 1.24 1.06 31.49
CA GLU A 166 -0.13 1.51 31.24
C GLU A 166 -0.46 1.58 29.76
N ILE A 167 -1.75 1.47 29.47
CA ILE A 167 -2.31 1.68 28.14
C ILE A 167 -2.62 3.17 28.01
N VAL A 168 -2.01 3.80 27.01
CA VAL A 168 -2.13 5.21 26.72
C VAL A 168 -2.82 5.39 25.38
N PHE A 169 -3.95 6.08 25.43
CA PHE A 169 -4.64 6.59 24.25
C PHE A 169 -3.99 7.92 23.86
N GLY A 170 -3.42 7.97 22.66
CA GLY A 170 -2.76 9.16 22.14
C GLY A 170 -3.43 9.66 20.87
N THR A 171 -3.20 10.93 20.57
CA THR A 171 -3.39 11.43 19.21
C THR A 171 -2.19 11.00 18.35
N PRO A 172 -2.40 10.72 17.05
CA PRO A 172 -1.32 10.40 16.12
C PRO A 172 -0.15 11.40 16.16
N LYS A 173 1.06 10.94 15.79
CA LYS A 173 2.30 11.67 16.14
C LYS A 173 2.39 13.07 15.53
N THR A 174 1.82 13.29 14.34
CA THR A 174 1.86 14.54 13.56
C THR A 174 0.46 14.92 13.04
N LYS A 175 0.27 16.17 12.59
CA LYS A 175 -0.98 16.59 11.91
C LYS A 175 -1.35 15.66 10.75
N ASN A 176 -0.37 15.31 9.90
CA ASN A 176 -0.55 14.38 8.76
C ASN A 176 -0.92 12.95 9.17
N SER A 177 -0.73 12.59 10.44
CA SER A 177 -1.10 11.25 10.91
C SER A 177 -2.62 11.13 11.15
N ARG A 178 -3.34 12.25 11.31
CA ARG A 178 -4.80 12.31 11.21
C ARG A 178 -5.16 12.38 9.73
N ARG A 179 -5.81 11.34 9.23
CA ARG A 179 -6.07 11.17 7.80
C ARG A 179 -7.36 10.41 7.56
N THR A 180 -7.88 10.58 6.36
CA THR A 180 -9.00 9.81 5.85
C THR A 180 -8.49 8.82 4.81
N ILE A 181 -8.90 7.56 4.93
CA ILE A 181 -8.57 6.49 4.00
C ILE A 181 -9.88 6.03 3.35
N PRO A 182 -10.04 6.20 2.02
CA PRO A 182 -11.16 5.61 1.31
C PRO A 182 -11.11 4.08 1.41
N LEU A 183 -12.24 3.47 1.75
CA LEU A 183 -12.42 2.03 1.77
C LEU A 183 -13.04 1.56 0.45
N THR A 184 -12.67 0.36 0.03
CA THR A 184 -13.41 -0.33 -1.03
C THR A 184 -14.78 -0.76 -0.51
N ARG A 185 -15.78 -0.88 -1.41
CA ARG A 185 -17.11 -1.38 -1.05
C ARG A 185 -17.04 -2.75 -0.36
N THR A 186 -16.23 -3.65 -0.90
CA THR A 186 -15.98 -4.98 -0.32
C THR A 186 -15.49 -4.91 1.13
N MET A 187 -14.56 -4.01 1.44
CA MET A 187 -14.06 -3.84 2.81
C MET A 187 -15.13 -3.23 3.73
N ALA A 188 -15.90 -2.26 3.24
CA ALA A 188 -17.02 -1.72 4.01
C ALA A 188 -18.04 -2.82 4.37
N ASP A 189 -18.40 -3.68 3.41
CA ASP A 189 -19.31 -4.80 3.63
C ASP A 189 -18.77 -5.82 4.65
N GLU A 190 -17.48 -6.12 4.60
CA GLU A 190 -16.82 -6.98 5.59
C GLU A 190 -16.87 -6.39 7.00
N LEU A 191 -16.64 -5.08 7.13
CA LEU A 191 -16.74 -4.39 8.41
C LEU A 191 -18.18 -4.32 8.91
N THR A 192 -19.17 -4.19 8.02
CA THR A 192 -20.59 -4.29 8.38
C THR A 192 -20.92 -5.66 8.95
N ARG A 193 -20.44 -6.75 8.34
CA ARG A 193 -20.60 -8.12 8.89
C ARG A 193 -19.93 -8.26 10.25
N SER A 194 -18.73 -7.70 10.42
CA SER A 194 -18.04 -7.69 11.72
C SER A 194 -18.81 -6.92 12.79
N LYS A 195 -19.43 -5.79 12.42
CA LYS A 195 -20.31 -4.99 13.31
C LYS A 195 -21.53 -5.78 13.76
N GLN A 196 -22.14 -6.54 12.85
CA GLN A 196 -23.27 -7.42 13.17
C GLN A 196 -22.85 -8.56 14.11
N GLN A 197 -21.70 -9.19 13.88
CA GLN A 197 -21.16 -10.21 14.78
C GLN A 197 -20.95 -9.66 16.18
N GLN A 198 -20.38 -8.46 16.30
CA GLN A 198 -20.16 -7.80 17.60
C GLN A 198 -21.48 -7.44 18.30
N ALA A 199 -22.52 -7.07 17.55
CA ALA A 199 -23.85 -6.85 18.10
C ALA A 199 -24.45 -8.15 18.68
N GLN A 200 -24.22 -9.30 18.05
CA GLN A 200 -24.61 -10.59 18.61
C GLN A 200 -23.83 -10.94 19.88
N ASP A 201 -22.53 -10.61 19.93
CA ASP A 201 -21.73 -10.82 21.13
C ASP A 201 -22.22 -9.96 22.29
N LYS A 202 -22.64 -8.72 22.02
CA LYS A 202 -23.29 -7.84 22.99
C LYS A 202 -24.55 -8.46 23.57
N ILE A 203 -25.40 -9.05 22.71
CA ILE A 203 -26.61 -9.77 23.16
C ILE A 203 -26.22 -10.98 24.03
N ARG A 204 -25.23 -11.76 23.60
CA ARG A 204 -24.78 -12.97 24.32
C ARG A 204 -24.14 -12.68 25.67
N ALA A 205 -23.32 -11.63 25.75
CA ALA A 205 -22.59 -11.26 26.96
C ALA A 205 -23.47 -10.51 27.99
N GLY A 206 -24.58 -9.91 27.56
CA GLY A 206 -25.51 -9.19 28.44
C GLY A 206 -24.80 -8.09 29.22
N ASP A 207 -25.02 -8.07 30.53
CA ASP A 207 -24.45 -7.06 31.45
C ASP A 207 -22.91 -7.10 31.55
N LYS A 208 -22.28 -8.19 31.10
CA LYS A 208 -20.81 -8.30 31.07
C LYS A 208 -20.19 -7.58 29.87
N TYR A 209 -21.00 -7.10 28.93
CA TYR A 209 -20.49 -6.44 27.73
C TYR A 209 -20.13 -4.97 27.99
N THR A 210 -18.92 -4.59 27.63
CA THR A 210 -18.46 -3.19 27.68
C THR A 210 -18.58 -2.54 26.29
N ASN A 211 -19.40 -1.49 26.17
CA ASN A 211 -19.64 -0.81 24.89
C ASN A 211 -18.88 0.51 24.76
N ASP A 212 -17.55 0.43 24.60
CA ASP A 212 -16.69 1.61 24.39
C ASP A 212 -16.61 2.04 22.92
N GLY A 213 -17.30 1.32 22.02
CA GLY A 213 -17.38 1.59 20.58
C GLY A 213 -16.16 1.18 19.77
N PHE A 214 -15.19 0.46 20.35
CA PHE A 214 -14.03 -0.07 19.63
C PHE A 214 -14.45 -1.12 18.59
N ILE A 215 -13.72 -1.14 17.48
CA ILE A 215 -13.93 -2.11 16.40
C ILE A 215 -13.22 -3.43 16.72
N VAL A 216 -11.97 -3.37 17.18
CA VAL A 216 -11.17 -4.56 17.50
C VAL A 216 -11.35 -4.90 18.98
N THR A 217 -12.37 -5.70 19.27
CA THR A 217 -12.69 -6.12 20.65
C THR A 217 -12.79 -7.63 20.80
N ASN A 218 -12.60 -8.12 22.02
CA ASN A 218 -13.01 -9.47 22.38
C ASN A 218 -14.55 -9.59 22.42
N GLU A 219 -15.04 -10.78 22.76
CA GLU A 219 -16.48 -11.11 22.83
C GLU A 219 -17.23 -10.36 23.95
N PHE A 220 -16.50 -9.77 24.90
CA PHE A 220 -17.05 -8.95 25.99
C PHE A 220 -16.96 -7.44 25.70
N GLY A 221 -16.51 -7.04 24.50
CA GLY A 221 -16.42 -5.63 24.10
C GLY A 221 -15.17 -4.90 24.58
N HIS A 222 -14.26 -5.57 25.29
CA HIS A 222 -12.98 -4.99 25.68
C HIS A 222 -12.02 -4.92 24.48
N TYR A 223 -11.33 -3.79 24.35
CA TYR A 223 -10.34 -3.58 23.29
C TYR A 223 -9.16 -4.55 23.41
N PHE A 224 -8.53 -4.85 22.28
CA PHE A 224 -7.32 -5.66 22.26
C PHE A 224 -6.08 -4.86 22.63
N GLU A 225 -5.20 -5.51 23.41
CA GLU A 225 -3.84 -5.03 23.58
C GLU A 225 -2.94 -5.47 22.43
N GLN A 226 -1.89 -4.67 22.17
CA GLN A 226 -0.91 -4.93 21.11
C GLN A 226 -0.28 -6.32 21.22
N LYS A 227 0.09 -6.77 22.43
CA LYS A 227 0.69 -8.09 22.64
C LYS A 227 -0.29 -9.21 22.27
N THR A 228 -1.50 -9.17 22.81
CA THR A 228 -2.53 -10.18 22.55
C THR A 228 -2.90 -10.26 21.07
N PHE A 229 -3.01 -9.12 20.40
CA PHE A 229 -3.30 -9.09 18.97
C PHE A 229 -2.13 -9.59 18.13
N LYS A 230 -0.88 -9.32 18.54
CA LYS A 230 0.32 -9.88 17.92
C LYS A 230 0.36 -11.41 18.06
N ASP A 231 0.09 -11.93 19.26
CA ASP A 231 0.07 -13.39 19.49
C ASP A 231 -1.03 -14.07 18.65
N TYR A 232 -2.17 -13.39 18.42
CA TYR A 232 -3.18 -13.83 17.47
C TYR A 232 -2.66 -13.83 16.01
N TYR A 233 -1.98 -12.76 15.60
CA TYR A 233 -1.42 -12.64 14.26
C TYR A 233 -0.33 -13.69 13.99
N ASP A 234 0.55 -13.95 14.95
CA ASP A 234 1.60 -14.97 14.83
C ASP A 234 0.99 -16.38 14.64
N ARG A 235 -0.15 -16.68 15.28
CA ARG A 235 -0.91 -17.92 15.03
C ARG A 235 -1.49 -17.97 13.61
N LEU A 236 -2.06 -16.86 13.13
CA LEU A 236 -2.58 -16.78 11.77
C LEU A 236 -1.49 -17.01 10.72
N LEU A 237 -0.28 -16.47 10.94
CA LEU A 237 0.86 -16.70 10.05
C LEU A 237 1.27 -18.18 10.01
N LYS A 238 1.25 -18.85 11.17
CA LYS A 238 1.52 -20.28 11.28
C LYS A 238 0.45 -21.11 10.55
N ASP A 239 -0.82 -20.76 10.69
CA ASP A 239 -1.93 -21.45 10.02
C ASP A 239 -1.95 -21.21 8.51
N ALA A 240 -1.37 -20.10 8.04
CA ALA A 240 -1.14 -19.82 6.63
C ALA A 240 0.12 -20.49 6.06
N ASP A 241 0.98 -21.08 6.90
CA ASP A 241 2.26 -21.70 6.55
C ASP A 241 3.21 -20.80 5.75
N ILE A 242 3.30 -19.52 6.14
CA ILE A 242 4.13 -18.53 5.43
C ILE A 242 5.37 -18.09 6.20
N GLY A 243 5.61 -18.65 7.40
CA GLY A 243 6.75 -18.28 8.25
C GLY A 243 6.49 -17.04 9.11
N HIS A 244 7.55 -16.39 9.59
CA HIS A 244 7.45 -15.26 10.52
C HIS A 244 7.53 -13.91 9.81
N PHE A 245 6.54 -13.06 10.05
CA PHE A 245 6.52 -11.67 9.61
C PHE A 245 6.12 -10.78 10.77
N THR A 246 6.68 -9.59 10.84
CA THR A 246 6.18 -8.58 11.78
C THR A 246 4.82 -8.07 11.33
N PHE A 247 4.02 -7.55 12.26
CA PHE A 247 2.74 -6.91 11.89
C PHE A 247 2.94 -5.75 10.90
N HIS A 248 4.07 -5.04 10.98
CA HIS A 248 4.38 -3.93 10.09
C HIS A 248 4.61 -4.35 8.64
N ALA A 249 4.89 -5.64 8.40
CA ALA A 249 5.02 -6.19 7.05
C ALA A 249 3.71 -6.07 6.25
N LEU A 250 2.54 -6.09 6.91
CA LEU A 250 1.24 -5.89 6.26
C LEU A 250 1.16 -4.51 5.59
N ARG A 251 1.52 -3.47 6.34
CA ARG A 251 1.61 -2.11 5.84
C ARG A 251 2.65 -1.94 4.74
N HIS A 252 3.83 -2.55 4.88
CA HIS A 252 4.82 -2.51 3.80
C HIS A 252 4.32 -3.20 2.54
N THR A 253 3.62 -4.33 2.69
CA THR A 253 3.03 -5.06 1.59
C THR A 253 1.93 -4.24 0.91
N PHE A 254 1.03 -3.60 1.66
CA PHE A 254 0.03 -2.68 1.09
C PHE A 254 0.71 -1.59 0.23
N ALA A 255 1.76 -0.96 0.76
CA ALA A 255 2.47 0.10 0.06
C ALA A 255 3.13 -0.40 -1.24
N THR A 256 3.87 -1.50 -1.18
CA THR A 256 4.49 -2.14 -2.35
C THR A 256 3.43 -2.49 -3.40
N ARG A 257 2.34 -3.14 -2.99
CA ARG A 257 1.25 -3.58 -3.87
C ARG A 257 0.46 -2.42 -4.48
N ALA A 258 0.40 -1.28 -3.80
CA ALA A 258 -0.21 -0.06 -4.32
C ALA A 258 0.67 0.58 -5.42
N LEU A 259 1.99 0.66 -5.19
CA LEU A 259 2.94 1.17 -6.17
C LEU A 259 3.01 0.28 -7.42
N GLU A 260 3.04 -1.05 -7.26
CA GLU A 260 3.01 -2.00 -8.38
C GLU A 260 1.73 -1.91 -9.24
N ARG A 261 0.65 -1.37 -8.67
CA ARG A 261 -0.62 -1.07 -9.35
C ARG A 261 -0.70 0.36 -9.89
N GLY A 262 0.38 1.12 -9.81
CA GLY A 262 0.47 2.47 -10.37
C GLY A 262 -0.07 3.59 -9.49
N MET A 263 -0.29 3.36 -8.18
CA MET A 263 -0.62 4.45 -7.26
C MET A 263 0.56 5.42 -7.14
N ASP A 264 0.31 6.72 -7.27
CA ASP A 264 1.37 7.71 -7.13
C ASP A 264 1.86 7.85 -5.67
N TYR A 265 3.12 8.24 -5.51
CA TYR A 265 3.77 8.35 -4.21
C TYR A 265 3.11 9.38 -3.28
N LYS A 266 2.53 10.45 -3.82
CA LYS A 266 1.91 11.50 -3.00
C LYS A 266 0.61 10.97 -2.38
N THR A 267 -0.22 10.32 -3.18
CA THR A 267 -1.44 9.64 -2.73
C THR A 267 -1.10 8.55 -1.71
N LEU A 268 -0.14 7.67 -2.02
CA LEU A 268 0.26 6.61 -1.09
C LEU A 268 0.79 7.19 0.23
N SER A 269 1.64 8.22 0.16
CA SER A 269 2.17 8.92 1.35
C SER A 269 1.05 9.50 2.22
N ALA A 270 0.00 10.06 1.59
CA ALA A 270 -1.16 10.60 2.29
C ALA A 270 -1.98 9.48 2.96
N ILE A 271 -2.26 8.37 2.26
CA ILE A 271 -2.98 7.21 2.80
C ILE A 271 -2.22 6.55 3.94
N LEU A 272 -0.89 6.46 3.83
CA LEU A 272 -0.03 5.90 4.88
C LEU A 272 0.16 6.88 6.04
N GLY A 273 -0.09 8.17 5.87
CA GLY A 273 0.20 9.19 6.88
C GLY A 273 1.71 9.32 7.14
N HIS A 274 2.51 9.34 6.08
CA HIS A 274 3.93 9.66 6.15
C HIS A 274 4.15 11.18 6.29
N TYR A 275 5.22 11.56 6.98
CA TYR A 275 5.54 12.97 7.21
C TYR A 275 6.11 13.65 5.96
N SER A 276 6.71 12.88 5.05
CA SER A 276 7.24 13.34 3.77
C SER A 276 7.03 12.29 2.70
N VAL A 277 6.86 12.74 1.45
CA VAL A 277 6.82 11.84 0.28
C VAL A 277 8.18 11.19 0.07
N ALA A 278 9.28 11.92 0.32
CA ALA A 278 10.64 11.40 0.28
C ALA A 278 10.81 10.16 1.16
N PHE A 279 10.22 10.14 2.36
CA PHE A 279 10.24 8.94 3.20
C PHE A 279 9.57 7.74 2.50
N THR A 280 8.45 7.95 1.81
CA THR A 280 7.79 6.89 1.04
C THR A 280 8.66 6.40 -0.10
N MET A 281 9.28 7.32 -0.85
CA MET A 281 10.19 6.98 -1.94
C MET A 281 11.38 6.16 -1.42
N ASP A 282 12.13 6.70 -0.45
CA ASP A 282 13.30 6.05 0.17
C ASP A 282 13.00 4.65 0.72
N THR A 283 11.77 4.44 1.19
CA THR A 283 11.33 3.16 1.76
C THR A 283 11.04 2.13 0.68
N TYR A 284 10.46 2.52 -0.46
CA TYR A 284 9.95 1.58 -1.47
C TYR A 284 10.63 1.70 -2.85
N VAL A 285 11.83 2.29 -2.92
CA VAL A 285 12.60 2.41 -4.17
C VAL A 285 12.84 1.06 -4.86
N HIS A 286 12.97 -0.03 -4.10
CA HIS A 286 13.29 -1.36 -4.66
C HIS A 286 12.10 -2.06 -5.33
N SER A 287 10.85 -1.70 -5.03
CA SER A 287 9.67 -2.32 -5.67
C SER A 287 9.43 -1.84 -7.10
N MET A 288 10.46 -1.31 -7.74
CA MET A 288 10.37 -0.51 -8.96
C MET A 288 10.84 -1.24 -10.21
N ASP A 289 11.41 -2.43 -10.16
CA ASP A 289 12.05 -2.96 -11.38
C ASP A 289 11.04 -3.29 -12.50
N GLU A 290 9.90 -3.91 -12.17
CA GLU A 290 8.80 -4.06 -13.14
C GLU A 290 8.09 -2.73 -13.46
N HIS A 291 8.07 -1.77 -12.52
CA HIS A 291 7.47 -0.47 -12.75
C HIS A 291 8.33 0.36 -13.72
N LYS A 292 9.65 0.41 -13.51
CA LYS A 292 10.64 0.97 -14.42
C LYS A 292 10.49 0.34 -15.80
N ARG A 293 10.36 -0.98 -15.90
CA ARG A 293 10.13 -1.64 -17.20
C ARG A 293 8.86 -1.14 -17.87
N ARG A 294 7.73 -1.13 -17.16
CA ARG A 294 6.45 -0.63 -17.68
C ARG A 294 6.49 0.86 -18.06
N GLU A 295 7.15 1.71 -17.28
CA GLU A 295 7.31 3.12 -17.62
C GLU A 295 8.23 3.31 -18.83
N MET A 296 9.29 2.51 -18.96
CA MET A 296 10.13 2.51 -20.16
C MET A 296 9.38 1.99 -21.40
N ASP A 297 8.52 0.98 -21.24
CA ASP A 297 7.67 0.49 -22.34
C ASP A 297 6.67 1.58 -22.79
N LYS A 298 6.21 2.47 -21.89
CA LYS A 298 5.42 3.65 -22.28
C LYS A 298 6.23 4.68 -23.07
N MET A 299 7.55 4.73 -22.88
CA MET A 299 8.44 5.61 -23.65
C MET A 299 8.82 5.01 -25.01
N ASP A 300 8.39 3.78 -25.32
CA ASP A 300 8.65 3.15 -26.62
C ASP A 300 7.98 3.91 -27.78
N ASP A 301 6.87 4.61 -27.50
CA ASP A 301 6.17 5.47 -28.45
C ASP A 301 6.96 6.75 -28.81
N MET A 302 7.94 7.14 -28.00
CA MET A 302 8.73 8.36 -28.19
C MET A 302 9.62 8.27 -29.44
N PHE A 303 9.90 7.06 -29.91
CA PHE A 303 10.63 6.78 -31.15
C PHE A 303 9.77 6.11 -32.22
N GLY A 304 8.53 5.74 -31.89
CA GLY A 304 7.58 5.13 -32.81
C GLY A 304 6.62 6.17 -33.40
N MET A 305 6.79 6.52 -34.67
CA MET A 305 5.69 7.15 -35.43
C MET A 305 4.51 6.15 -35.54
N GLN A 306 3.62 6.13 -34.55
CA GLN A 306 2.42 5.31 -34.59
C GLN A 306 1.31 6.04 -35.37
N TYR A 307 1.15 5.70 -36.65
CA TYR A 307 -0.14 5.86 -37.32
C TYR A 307 -1.10 4.80 -36.78
N SER A 308 -1.84 5.10 -35.71
CA SER A 308 -2.93 4.26 -35.22
C SER A 308 -4.20 4.60 -36.01
N ILE A 309 -4.38 3.95 -37.16
CA ILE A 309 -5.64 3.97 -37.88
C ILE A 309 -6.55 2.92 -37.22
N PHE A 310 -7.54 3.37 -36.45
CA PHE A 310 -8.60 2.51 -35.91
C PHE A 310 -9.55 2.08 -37.04
N VAL A 311 -9.35 0.88 -37.59
CA VAL A 311 -10.21 0.31 -38.66
C VAL A 311 -11.28 -0.64 -38.10
N GLU A 312 -11.23 -1.01 -36.82
CA GLU A 312 -12.00 -2.14 -36.25
C GLU A 312 -13.54 -2.02 -36.24
N ASN A 313 -14.16 -0.98 -36.80
CA ASN A 313 -15.63 -0.89 -36.81
C ASN A 313 -16.27 -0.20 -38.04
N GLN A 314 -15.50 0.13 -39.07
CA GLN A 314 -16.04 0.76 -40.27
C GLN A 314 -16.44 -0.30 -41.32
N PRO A 315 -17.64 -0.21 -41.92
CA PRO A 315 -18.05 -1.16 -42.96
C PRO A 315 -17.27 -0.93 -44.25
N TYR A 316 -16.88 -2.02 -44.92
CA TYR A 316 -16.21 -1.93 -46.21
C TYR A 316 -17.23 -1.84 -47.35
N PRO A 317 -16.99 -0.97 -48.35
CA PRO A 317 -17.79 -0.94 -49.57
C PRO A 317 -17.56 -2.20 -50.41
N VAL A 318 -18.63 -2.80 -50.90
CA VAL A 318 -18.63 -3.95 -51.80
C VAL A 318 -19.46 -3.58 -53.03
N LEU A 319 -18.84 -3.65 -54.21
CA LEU A 319 -19.49 -3.40 -55.48
C LEU A 319 -20.00 -4.72 -56.06
N CYS A 320 -21.32 -4.89 -56.10
CA CYS A 320 -21.97 -6.07 -56.64
C CYS A 320 -22.48 -5.78 -58.05
N THR A 321 -21.91 -6.40 -59.06
CA THR A 321 -22.34 -6.28 -60.46
C THR A 321 -23.24 -7.45 -60.81
N LEU A 322 -24.46 -7.15 -61.26
CA LEU A 322 -25.45 -8.15 -61.63
C LEU A 322 -25.27 -8.52 -63.10
N SER A 323 -25.36 -9.79 -63.46
CA SER A 323 -25.34 -10.26 -64.85
C SER A 323 -26.45 -11.30 -65.06
N THR A 324 -26.69 -11.70 -66.31
CA THR A 324 -27.70 -12.72 -66.65
C THR A 324 -27.41 -14.08 -66.02
N ASP A 325 -26.14 -14.32 -65.64
CA ASP A 325 -25.65 -15.60 -65.12
C ASP A 325 -25.34 -15.57 -63.60
N GLY A 326 -25.55 -14.42 -62.92
CA GLY A 326 -25.33 -14.31 -61.48
C GLY A 326 -24.93 -12.91 -60.99
N CYS A 327 -24.21 -12.86 -59.87
CA CYS A 327 -23.71 -11.66 -59.23
C CYS A 327 -22.20 -11.78 -58.97
N THR A 328 -21.43 -10.78 -59.40
CA THR A 328 -20.00 -10.66 -59.09
C THR A 328 -19.78 -9.54 -58.08
N ALA A 329 -19.24 -9.87 -56.91
CA ALA A 329 -18.90 -8.92 -55.87
C ALA A 329 -17.39 -8.62 -55.85
N HIS A 330 -17.06 -7.32 -55.86
CA HIS A 330 -15.71 -6.80 -55.82
C HIS A 330 -15.54 -5.85 -54.63
N VAL A 331 -14.45 -5.98 -53.89
CA VAL A 331 -14.15 -5.12 -52.73
C VAL A 331 -13.02 -4.16 -53.11
N PRO A 332 -13.27 -2.85 -53.30
CA PRO A 332 -12.25 -1.90 -53.74
C PRO A 332 -11.00 -1.89 -52.85
N ASP A 333 -11.19 -2.02 -51.54
CA ASP A 333 -10.11 -2.03 -50.56
C ASP A 333 -9.36 -3.38 -50.48
N PHE A 334 -9.92 -4.43 -51.10
CA PHE A 334 -9.30 -5.76 -51.20
C PHE A 334 -9.44 -6.31 -52.63
N PRO A 335 -8.64 -5.83 -53.61
CA PRO A 335 -8.78 -6.18 -55.03
C PRO A 335 -8.65 -7.68 -55.34
N LYS A 336 -8.05 -8.45 -54.41
CA LYS A 336 -7.93 -9.91 -54.52
C LYS A 336 -9.23 -10.67 -54.19
N ILE A 337 -10.21 -10.00 -53.57
CA ILE A 337 -11.51 -10.58 -53.22
C ILE A 337 -12.47 -10.27 -54.37
N VAL A 338 -12.63 -11.25 -55.26
CA VAL A 338 -13.63 -11.23 -56.34
C VAL A 338 -14.42 -12.52 -56.26
N ILE A 339 -15.74 -12.40 -56.10
CA ILE A 339 -16.62 -13.54 -55.84
C ILE A 339 -17.77 -13.53 -56.84
N THR A 340 -17.97 -14.63 -57.55
CA THR A 340 -19.08 -14.79 -58.50
C THR A 340 -19.99 -15.92 -58.03
N THR A 341 -21.26 -15.62 -57.80
CA THR A 341 -22.29 -16.57 -57.34
C THR A 341 -23.57 -16.41 -58.14
N SER A 342 -24.48 -17.38 -58.05
CA SER A 342 -25.78 -17.33 -58.72
C SER A 342 -26.75 -16.30 -58.14
N THR A 343 -26.55 -15.86 -56.88
CA THR A 343 -27.40 -14.87 -56.20
C THR A 343 -26.58 -13.79 -55.50
N LEU A 344 -27.18 -12.61 -55.32
CA LEU A 344 -26.59 -11.48 -54.60
C LEU A 344 -26.30 -11.80 -53.12
N ASP A 345 -27.23 -12.48 -52.45
CA ASP A 345 -27.08 -12.84 -51.03
C ASP A 345 -25.92 -13.81 -50.79
N ALA A 346 -25.74 -14.78 -51.68
CA ALA A 346 -24.61 -15.70 -51.62
C ALA A 346 -23.28 -14.98 -51.81
N ALA A 347 -23.22 -14.01 -52.75
CA ALA A 347 -22.03 -13.19 -52.97
C ALA A 347 -21.69 -12.35 -51.72
N LEU A 348 -22.67 -11.68 -51.13
CA LEU A 348 -22.46 -10.84 -49.95
C LEU A 348 -22.02 -11.64 -48.72
N LEU A 349 -22.60 -12.84 -48.52
CA LEU A 349 -22.23 -13.72 -47.41
C LEU A 349 -20.78 -14.21 -47.53
N GLU A 350 -20.38 -14.66 -48.71
CA GLU A 350 -19.02 -15.13 -48.96
C GLU A 350 -18.01 -13.97 -48.85
N VAL A 351 -18.34 -12.78 -49.38
CA VAL A 351 -17.49 -11.59 -49.26
C VAL A 351 -17.30 -11.21 -47.79
N LYS A 352 -18.37 -11.25 -46.97
CA LYS A 352 -18.27 -10.97 -45.54
C LYS A 352 -17.28 -11.91 -44.85
N GLN A 353 -17.32 -13.21 -45.15
CA GLN A 353 -16.42 -14.20 -44.57
C GLN A 353 -14.96 -13.99 -45.01
N GLN A 354 -14.74 -13.67 -46.28
CA GLN A 354 -13.39 -13.39 -46.80
C GLN A 354 -12.80 -12.12 -46.18
N ILE A 355 -13.57 -11.04 -46.07
CA ILE A 355 -13.13 -9.81 -45.40
C ILE A 355 -12.77 -10.10 -43.93
N GLN A 356 -13.62 -10.83 -43.20
CA GLN A 356 -13.34 -11.24 -41.81
C GLN A 356 -12.04 -12.04 -41.68
N LYS A 357 -11.82 -13.00 -42.59
CA LYS A 357 -10.61 -13.81 -42.61
C LYS A 357 -9.36 -12.97 -42.88
N VAL A 358 -9.44 -12.04 -43.83
CA VAL A 358 -8.32 -11.18 -44.23
C VAL A 358 -8.00 -10.17 -43.13
N LEU A 359 -9.00 -9.56 -42.49
CA LEU A 359 -8.78 -8.61 -41.39
C LEU A 359 -8.02 -9.24 -40.21
N ARG A 360 -8.23 -10.54 -39.94
CA ARG A 360 -7.48 -11.27 -38.89
C ARG A 360 -6.02 -11.53 -39.25
N GLN A 361 -5.66 -11.46 -40.53
CA GLN A 361 -4.31 -11.75 -41.02
C GLN A 361 -3.46 -10.49 -41.22
N TYR A 362 -4.07 -9.32 -41.38
CA TYR A 362 -3.35 -8.06 -41.60
C TYR A 362 -2.98 -7.39 -40.28
N LYS A 363 -1.70 -7.01 -40.15
CA LYS A 363 -1.23 -6.18 -39.02
C LYS A 363 -1.81 -4.76 -39.10
N ASN A 364 -2.00 -4.25 -40.31
CA ASN A 364 -2.62 -2.95 -40.62
C ASN A 364 -3.61 -3.16 -41.81
N PRO A 365 -4.92 -3.29 -41.56
CA PRO A 365 -5.90 -3.41 -42.63
C PRO A 365 -6.08 -2.09 -43.39
N PRO A 366 -6.50 -2.11 -44.67
CA PRO A 366 -6.76 -0.91 -45.46
C PRO A 366 -7.93 -0.10 -44.86
N ILE A 367 -7.85 1.23 -44.90
CA ILE A 367 -8.97 2.11 -44.54
C ILE A 367 -10.10 1.92 -45.56
N PRO A 368 -11.36 1.69 -45.15
CA PRO A 368 -12.48 1.63 -46.09
C PRO A 368 -12.58 2.89 -46.95
N THR A 369 -12.64 2.71 -48.26
CA THR A 369 -12.86 3.82 -49.20
C THR A 369 -14.23 4.44 -48.95
N LYS A 370 -14.31 5.78 -48.92
CA LYS A 370 -15.59 6.48 -48.72
C LYS A 370 -16.53 6.25 -49.90
N GLN A 371 -17.82 6.06 -49.65
CA GLN A 371 -18.82 5.81 -50.70
C GLN A 371 -18.81 6.86 -51.83
N GLU A 372 -18.62 8.13 -51.47
CA GLU A 372 -18.54 9.28 -52.39
C GLU A 372 -17.39 9.18 -53.40
N GLN A 373 -16.38 8.34 -53.12
CA GLN A 373 -15.20 8.16 -53.96
C GLN A 373 -15.32 6.96 -54.90
N ILE A 374 -16.44 6.22 -54.84
CA ILE A 374 -16.65 4.99 -55.61
C ILE A 374 -17.64 5.25 -56.73
N VAL A 375 -17.19 5.07 -57.97
CA VAL A 375 -18.05 5.10 -59.15
C VAL A 375 -18.83 3.79 -59.24
N VAL A 376 -20.16 3.86 -59.20
CA VAL A 376 -21.04 2.69 -59.30
C VAL A 376 -21.56 2.58 -60.75
N PRO A 377 -21.20 1.54 -61.52
CA PRO A 377 -21.71 1.33 -62.87
C PRO A 377 -23.23 1.07 -62.89
N ASN A 378 -23.90 1.34 -64.02
CA ASN A 378 -25.36 1.22 -64.19
C ASN A 378 -25.95 -0.17 -63.89
N ASN A 379 -25.13 -1.22 -63.84
CA ASN A 379 -25.54 -2.59 -63.57
C ASN A 379 -24.95 -3.14 -62.27
N SER A 380 -24.60 -2.24 -61.35
CA SER A 380 -23.98 -2.57 -60.08
C SER A 380 -24.68 -1.88 -58.92
N VAL A 381 -24.59 -2.49 -57.74
CA VAL A 381 -25.08 -1.94 -56.47
C VAL A 381 -23.90 -1.86 -55.50
N LEU A 382 -23.79 -0.74 -54.78
CA LEU A 382 -22.82 -0.57 -53.72
C LEU A 382 -23.45 -0.97 -52.38
N VAL A 383 -22.86 -1.95 -51.69
CA VAL A 383 -23.33 -2.46 -50.40
C VAL A 383 -22.25 -2.25 -49.35
N LEU A 384 -22.63 -1.73 -48.18
CA LEU A 384 -21.72 -1.62 -47.04
C LEU A 384 -21.76 -2.89 -46.21
N VAL A 385 -20.66 -3.63 -46.19
CA VAL A 385 -20.55 -4.89 -45.44
C VAL A 385 -19.75 -4.65 -44.18
N LYS A 386 -20.41 -4.84 -43.04
CA LYS A 386 -19.75 -4.81 -41.73
C LYS A 386 -19.19 -6.20 -41.40
N ALA A 387 -17.88 -6.26 -41.12
CA ALA A 387 -17.18 -7.49 -40.79
C ALA A 387 -17.33 -7.92 -39.31
N SER A 388 -18.04 -7.17 -38.46
CA SER A 388 -18.35 -7.55 -37.08
C SER A 388 -19.53 -8.51 -36.98
#